data_AF-A0A2I7SF46-F1
#
_entry.id   AF-A0A2I7SF46-F1
#
_cell.length_a   1.000
_cell.length_b   1.000
_cell.length_c   1.000
_cell.angle_alpha   90.00
_cell.angle_beta   90.00
_cell.angle_gamma   90.00
#
_symmetry.space_group_name_H-M   'P 1'
#
loop_
_entity.id
_entity.type
_entity.pdbx_description
1 polymer ?
#
loop_
_entity_poly.entity_id
_entity_poly.type
_entity_poly.pdbx_seq_one_letter_code
_entity_poly.pdbx_strand_id
1 'polypeptide(L)' 'MKNLLNKLQATRTQIVNKVEKRDESALKRSDKWHESQRAKAYESKTAELANTVEHLDEAINNLQEYLN' A
#
# COMPACT_ATOMS: atom_id res chain seq x y z
N MET A 1 10.51 -9.59 19.24
CA MET A 1 9.97 -8.26 18.88
C MET A 1 10.74 -7.57 17.76
N LYS A 2 12.07 -7.38 17.84
CA LYS A 2 12.86 -6.80 16.71
C LYS A 2 12.66 -7.52 15.36
N ASN A 3 12.63 -8.86 15.35
CA ASN A 3 12.33 -9.62 14.13
C ASN A 3 10.91 -9.39 13.57
N LEU A 4 9.93 -9.12 14.44
CA LEU A 4 8.56 -8.81 14.02
C LEU A 4 8.51 -7.41 13.39
N LEU A 5 9.16 -6.43 14.01
CA LEU A 5 9.30 -5.08 13.48
C LEU A 5 9.93 -5.09 12.08
N ASN A 6 11.04 -5.80 11.89
CA ASN A 6 11.69 -5.92 10.58
C ASN A 6 10.78 -6.55 9.52
N LYS A 7 9.99 -7.57 9.90
CA LYS A 7 9.02 -8.20 8.99
C LYS A 7 7.91 -7.24 8.58
N LEU A 8 7.37 -6.47 9.53
CA LEU A 8 6.32 -5.48 9.24
C LEU A 8 6.85 -4.37 8.32
N GLN A 9 8.06 -3.85 8.58
CA GLN A 9 8.70 -2.86 7.71
C GLN A 9 8.95 -3.38 6.29
N ALA A 10 9.41 -4.63 6.17
CA ALA A 10 9.59 -5.27 4.87
C ALA A 10 8.26 -5.42 4.12
N THR A 11 7.21 -5.90 4.79
CA THR A 11 5.86 -6.02 4.20
C THR A 11 5.32 -4.66 3.79
N ARG A 12 5.42 -3.64 4.65
CA ARG A 12 5.02 -2.26 4.34
C ARG A 12 5.70 -1.76 3.06
N THR A 13 7.02 -1.92 2.97
CA THR A 13 7.81 -1.53 1.79
C THR A 13 7.33 -2.24 0.53
N GLN A 14 7.02 -3.54 0.60
CA GLN A 14 6.51 -4.29 -0.54
C GLN A 14 5.14 -3.79 -1.00
N ILE A 15 4.25 -3.42 -0.09
CA ILE A 15 2.93 -2.90 -0.42
C ILE A 15 3.04 -1.50 -1.03
N VAL A 16 3.87 -0.60 -0.46
CA VAL A 16 4.15 0.73 -1.03
C VAL A 16 4.63 0.62 -2.46
N ASN A 17 5.66 -0.19 -2.71
CA ASN A 17 6.20 -0.40 -4.06
C ASN A 17 5.13 -0.95 -5.03
N LYS A 18 4.16 -1.72 -4.52
CA LYS A 18 3.06 -2.26 -5.34
C LYS A 18 2.02 -1.18 -5.66
N VAL A 19 1.71 -0.30 -4.71
CA VAL A 19 0.81 0.84 -4.92
C VAL A 19 1.40 1.79 -5.95
N GLU A 20 2.67 2.18 -5.79
CA GLU A 20 3.36 3.08 -6.73
C GLU A 20 3.38 2.52 -8.16
N LYS A 21 3.73 1.24 -8.33
CA LYS A 21 3.69 0.58 -9.64
C LYS A 21 2.29 0.53 -10.23
N ARG A 22 1.25 0.43 -9.40
CA ARG A 22 -0.13 0.44 -9.85
C ARG A 22 -0.52 1.82 -10.35
N ASP A 23 -0.16 2.86 -9.63
CA ASP A 23 -0.43 4.25 -10.02
C ASP A 23 0.32 4.61 -11.29
N GLU A 24 1.61 4.28 -11.39
CA GLU A 24 2.39 4.44 -12.63
C GLU A 24 1.77 3.72 -13.83
N SER A 25 1.20 2.54 -13.59
CA SER A 25 0.53 1.76 -14.63
C SER A 25 -0.80 2.38 -15.04
N ALA A 26 -1.55 2.95 -14.09
CA ALA A 26 -2.80 3.64 -14.34
C ALA A 26 -2.57 4.93 -15.15
N LEU A 27 -1.54 5.72 -14.82
CA LEU A 27 -1.19 6.95 -15.55
C LEU A 27 -0.91 6.75 -17.04
N LYS A 28 -0.54 5.53 -17.45
CA LYS A 28 -0.25 5.18 -18.85
C LYS A 28 -1.48 4.61 -19.59
N ARG A 29 -2.64 4.52 -18.93
CA ARG A 29 -3.87 4.01 -19.53
C ARG A 29 -4.60 5.11 -20.30
N SER A 30 -5.51 4.68 -21.18
CA SER A 30 -6.34 5.60 -21.96
C SER A 30 -7.52 6.12 -21.14
N ASP A 31 -8.07 7.26 -21.54
CA ASP A 31 -9.26 7.86 -20.90
C ASP A 31 -10.45 6.89 -20.86
N LYS A 32 -10.69 6.16 -21.97
CA LYS A 32 -11.72 5.11 -22.04
C LYS A 32 -11.52 4.02 -20.97
N TRP A 33 -10.28 3.71 -20.62
CA TRP A 33 -10.02 2.76 -19.54
C TRP A 33 -10.37 3.39 -18.19
N HIS A 34 -9.98 4.63 -17.92
CA HIS A 34 -10.31 5.35 -16.68
C HIS A 34 -11.82 5.50 -16.45
N GLU A 35 -12.60 5.68 -17.51
CA GLU A 35 -14.07 5.75 -17.44
C GLU A 35 -14.74 4.39 -17.16
N SER A 36 -14.00 3.29 -17.30
CA SER A 36 -14.55 1.94 -17.20
C SER A 36 -14.75 1.48 -15.75
N GLN A 37 -15.67 0.53 -15.56
CA GLN A 37 -15.84 -0.16 -14.26
C GLN A 37 -14.55 -0.87 -13.80
N ARG A 38 -13.69 -1.26 -14.76
CA ARG A 38 -12.41 -1.89 -14.46
C ARG A 38 -11.44 -0.91 -13.78
N ALA A 39 -11.41 0.36 -14.20
CA ALA A 39 -10.59 1.37 -13.55
C ALA A 39 -11.10 1.66 -12.14
N LYS A 40 -12.42 1.81 -11.97
CA LYS A 40 -13.03 2.00 -10.62
C LYS A 40 -12.66 0.88 -9.65
N ALA A 41 -12.76 -0.37 -10.08
CA ALA A 41 -12.34 -1.51 -9.28
C ALA A 41 -10.82 -1.51 -9.01
N TYR A 42 -10.02 -1.09 -9.99
CA TYR A 42 -8.57 -0.99 -9.85
C TYR A 42 -8.18 0.07 -8.81
N GLU A 43 -8.74 1.27 -8.89
CA GLU A 43 -8.51 2.39 -7.98
C GLU A 43 -8.96 2.03 -6.56
N SER A 44 -10.15 1.43 -6.42
CA SER A 44 -10.63 0.93 -5.13
C SER A 44 -9.65 -0.07 -4.49
N LYS A 45 -9.12 -1.02 -5.26
CA LYS A 45 -8.10 -1.96 -4.76
C LYS A 45 -6.77 -1.29 -4.45
N THR A 46 -6.38 -0.25 -5.17
CA THR A 46 -5.18 0.52 -4.83
C THR A 46 -5.38 1.28 -3.52
N ALA A 47 -6.55 1.88 -3.31
CA ALA A 47 -6.90 2.57 -2.05
C ALA A 47 -6.92 1.61 -0.85
N GLU A 48 -7.48 0.40 -1.00
CA GLU A 48 -7.42 -0.63 0.05
C GLU A 48 -5.97 -0.97 0.45
N LEU A 49 -5.06 -1.05 -0.53
CA LEU A 49 -3.64 -1.29 -0.27
C LEU A 49 -2.98 -0.11 0.44
N ALA A 50 -3.30 1.13 0.06
CA ALA A 50 -2.80 2.32 0.74
C ALA A 50 -3.26 2.38 2.21
N ASN A 51 -4.54 2.12 2.48
CA ASN A 51 -5.06 2.02 3.86
C ASN A 51 -4.33 0.92 4.66
N THR A 52 -3.99 -0.20 4.02
CA THR A 52 -3.23 -1.26 4.69
C THR A 52 -1.82 -0.78 5.09
N VAL A 53 -1.20 0.10 4.30
CA VAL A 53 0.09 0.71 4.66
C VAL A 53 -0.05 1.58 5.91
N GLU A 54 -1.11 2.38 6.01
CA GLU A 54 -1.36 3.22 7.19
C GLU A 54 -1.50 2.37 8.47
N HIS A 55 -2.27 1.28 8.42
CA HIS A 55 -2.39 0.37 9.57
C HIS A 55 -1.07 -0.32 9.92
N LEU A 56 -0.22 -0.62 8.93
CA LEU A 56 1.11 -1.15 9.20
C LEU A 56 2.00 -0.11 9.85
N ASP A 57 1.90 1.16 9.46
CA ASP A 57 2.66 2.25 10.06
C ASP A 57 2.28 2.46 11.52
N GLU A 58 0.98 2.43 11.84
CA GLU A 58 0.51 2.46 13.23
C GLU A 58 1.06 1.28 14.05
N ALA A 59 0.99 0.07 13.51
CA ALA A 59 1.50 -1.13 14.19
C ALA A 59 3.03 -1.09 14.39
N ILE A 60 3.77 -0.60 13.40
CA ILE A 60 5.23 -0.41 13.46
C ILE A 60 5.57 0.60 14.55
N ASN A 61 4.90 1.75 14.57
CA ASN A 61 5.13 2.81 15.56
C ASN A 61 4.87 2.30 16.98
N ASN A 62 3.73 1.65 17.21
CA ASN A 62 3.39 1.06 18.52
C ASN A 62 4.45 0.03 18.99
N LEU A 63 4.96 -0.79 18.06
CA LEU A 63 6.02 -1.76 18.38
C LEU A 63 7.37 -1.10 18.64
N GLN A 64 7.69 0.00 17.96
CA GLN A 64 8.89 0.77 18.22
C GLN A 64 8.84 1.42 19.61
N GLU A 65 7.70 2.02 19.96
CA GLU A 65 7.48 2.60 21.30
C GLU A 65 7.61 1.56 22.40
N TYR A 66 7.05 0.36 22.21
CA TYR A 66 7.19 -0.73 23.19
C TYR A 66 8.64 -1.24 23.36
N LEU A 67 9.47 -1.11 22.32
CA LEU A 67 10.85 -1.61 22.33
C LEU A 67 11.87 -0.58 22.84
N ASN A 68 11.45 0.68 22.98
CA ASN A 68 12.24 1.78 23.53
C ASN A 68 12.09 1.85 25.05
#